data_AF-A0A7S0FZW0-F1
#
_entry.id   AF-A0A7S0FZW0-F1
#
_cell.length_a   1.000
_cell.length_b   1.000
_cell.length_c   1.000
_cell.angle_alpha   90.00
_cell.angle_beta   90.00
_cell.angle_gamma   90.00
#
_symmetry.space_group_name_H-M   'P 1'
#
loop_
_entity.id
_entity.type
_entity.pdbx_description
1 polymer ?
#
loop_
_entity_poly.entity_id
_entity_poly.type
_entity_poly.pdbx_seq_one_letter_code
_entity_poly.pdbx_strand_id
1 'polypeptide(L)'
;RRLVAERRFEAPPAEDSAGLVLAVLGCPAGHQLAGLLGGLFYRMAEPWNGRPCYQRVFAAPRGALACSGVYIFWSPDRRCWKIGPLNDAKVGWAFCADDRPRPTEVEASWRIYTPS
;
A
#
# COMPACT_ATOMS: atom_id res chain seq x y z
N ARG A 1 1.29 17.60 -2.55
CA ARG A 1 1.11 16.97 -3.88
C ARG A 1 0.66 15.53 -3.66
N ARG A 2 -0.43 15.13 -4.30
CA ARG A 2 -1.34 14.03 -3.93
C ARG A 2 -0.87 12.70 -4.52
N LEU A 3 -0.66 11.66 -3.69
CA LEU A 3 -0.72 10.27 -4.14
C LEU A 3 -2.21 9.96 -4.35
N VAL A 4 -2.60 9.62 -5.58
CA VAL A 4 -4.00 9.31 -5.93
C VAL A 4 -4.05 7.82 -6.20
N ALA A 5 -4.63 7.06 -5.29
CA ALA A 5 -4.83 5.62 -5.45
C ALA A 5 -6.21 5.36 -6.04
N GLU A 6 -6.37 5.44 -7.37
CA GLU A 6 -7.60 4.97 -8.02
C GLU A 6 -7.35 4.34 -9.40
N ARG A 7 -7.59 3.03 -9.48
CA ARG A 7 -8.32 2.36 -10.56
C ARG A 7 -8.82 1.00 -10.05
N ARG A 8 -10.14 0.79 -10.09
CA ARG A 8 -10.76 -0.53 -9.90
C ARG A 8 -10.62 -1.32 -11.20
N PHE A 9 -10.04 -2.52 -11.13
CA PHE A 9 -10.27 -3.56 -12.13
C PHE A 9 -11.33 -4.49 -11.57
N GLU A 10 -12.47 -4.61 -12.26
CA GLU A 10 -13.55 -5.51 -11.87
C GLU A 10 -13.15 -6.96 -12.19
N ALA A 11 -13.08 -7.78 -11.14
CA ALA A 11 -13.09 -9.24 -11.22
C ALA A 11 -14.55 -9.73 -11.07
N PRO A 12 -14.92 -10.91 -11.61
CA PRO A 12 -16.30 -11.39 -11.63
C PRO A 12 -16.85 -11.67 -10.21
N PRO A 13 -18.17 -11.73 -10.03
CA PRO A 13 -18.80 -11.54 -8.73
C PRO A 13 -18.62 -12.78 -7.86
N ALA A 14 -17.91 -12.60 -6.76
CA ALA A 14 -18.10 -13.39 -5.55
C ALA A 14 -18.34 -12.37 -4.44
N GLU A 15 -19.41 -12.56 -3.68
CA GLU A 15 -19.81 -11.68 -2.58
C GLU A 15 -18.60 -11.41 -1.66
N ASP A 16 -18.32 -10.13 -1.42
CA ASP A 16 -17.11 -9.54 -0.77
C ASP A 16 -16.00 -8.97 -1.69
N SER A 17 -16.39 -8.43 -2.87
CA SER A 17 -15.55 -7.74 -3.86
C SER A 17 -14.91 -6.41 -3.43
N ALA A 18 -14.66 -6.16 -2.14
CA ALA A 18 -13.97 -4.95 -1.69
C ALA A 18 -12.45 -5.04 -1.91
N GLY A 19 -12.01 -4.57 -3.08
CA GLY A 19 -10.64 -4.08 -3.33
C GLY A 19 -9.53 -5.12 -3.15
N LEU A 20 -9.55 -6.19 -3.93
CA LEU A 20 -8.50 -7.22 -3.94
C LEU A 20 -7.12 -6.68 -4.34
N VAL A 21 -7.09 -5.65 -5.17
CA VAL A 21 -5.87 -5.03 -5.70
C VAL A 21 -5.93 -3.52 -5.54
N LEU A 22 -4.84 -2.92 -5.04
CA LEU A 22 -4.62 -1.48 -4.96
C LEU A 22 -3.50 -1.07 -5.92
N ALA A 23 -3.77 -0.08 -6.76
CA ALA A 23 -2.75 0.61 -7.53
C ALA A 23 -2.31 1.86 -6.75
N VAL A 24 -1.04 1.92 -6.37
CA VAL A 24 -0.46 3.13 -5.78
C VAL A 24 0.21 3.94 -6.89
N LEU A 25 -0.40 5.08 -7.21
CA LEU A 25 0.10 6.02 -8.20
C LEU A 25 0.59 7.26 -7.46
N GLY A 26 1.89 7.51 -7.55
CA GLY A 26 2.47 8.76 -7.05
C GLY A 26 3.84 8.59 -6.44
N CYS A 27 4.78 9.31 -7.01
CA CYS A 27 6.06 9.75 -6.47
C CYS A 27 6.64 10.61 -7.59
N PRO A 28 7.25 11.78 -7.35
CA PRO A 28 7.89 12.53 -8.42
C PRO A 28 8.88 11.64 -9.19
N ALA A 29 8.87 11.72 -10.52
CA ALA A 29 9.84 11.01 -11.34
C ALA A 29 11.26 11.40 -10.89
N GLY A 30 12.14 10.40 -10.69
CA GLY A 30 13.49 10.59 -10.16
C GLY A 30 13.62 10.54 -8.64
N HIS A 31 12.53 10.48 -7.87
CA HIS A 31 12.63 10.23 -6.43
C HIS A 31 13.09 8.79 -6.18
N GLN A 32 14.06 8.60 -5.28
CA GLN A 32 14.70 7.31 -5.01
C GLN A 32 13.75 6.19 -4.55
N LEU A 33 12.54 6.55 -4.10
CA LEU A 33 11.53 5.63 -3.57
C LEU A 33 10.40 5.36 -4.57
N ALA A 34 10.42 5.98 -5.75
CA ALA A 34 9.35 5.85 -6.74
C ALA A 34 9.09 4.39 -7.13
N GLY A 35 10.15 3.60 -7.30
CA GLY A 35 10.04 2.17 -7.61
C GLY A 35 9.49 1.32 -6.47
N LEU A 36 9.63 1.75 -5.21
CA LEU A 36 9.13 1.03 -4.04
C LEU A 36 7.70 1.40 -3.68
N LEU A 37 7.35 2.68 -3.82
CA LEU A 37 6.04 3.22 -3.48
C LEU A 37 5.02 2.98 -4.61
N GLY A 38 5.48 3.01 -5.87
CA GLY A 38 4.64 2.75 -7.03
C GLY A 38 4.46 1.26 -7.31
N GLY A 39 3.25 0.88 -7.70
CA GLY A 39 2.97 -0.46 -8.21
C GLY A 39 1.59 -1.00 -7.81
N LEU A 40 1.46 -2.32 -7.95
CA LEU A 40 0.26 -3.06 -7.58
C LEU A 40 0.47 -3.74 -6.24
N PHE A 41 -0.57 -3.68 -5.41
CA PHE A 41 -0.59 -4.29 -4.09
C PHE A 41 -1.81 -5.20 -3.99
N TYR A 42 -1.58 -6.45 -3.65
CA TYR A 42 -2.61 -7.46 -3.49
C TYR A 42 -3.00 -7.57 -2.02
N ARG A 43 -4.30 -7.62 -1.73
CA ARG A 43 -4.82 -7.78 -0.36
C ARG A 43 -4.47 -9.17 0.16
N MET A 44 -3.83 -9.23 1.32
CA MET A 44 -3.57 -10.49 2.01
C MET A 44 -4.87 -11.10 2.53
N ALA A 45 -4.92 -12.45 2.60
CA ALA A 45 -6.07 -13.17 3.13
C ALA A 45 -6.33 -12.81 4.60
N GLU A 46 -5.27 -12.77 5.41
CA GLU A 46 -5.36 -12.39 6.81
C GLU A 46 -5.13 -10.88 7.00
N PRO A 47 -5.94 -10.22 7.85
CA PRO A 47 -5.68 -8.84 8.23
C PRO A 47 -4.42 -8.73 9.09
N TRP A 48 -3.81 -7.54 9.07
CA TRP A 48 -2.72 -7.18 9.98
C TRP A 48 -3.21 -6.14 10.97
N ASN A 49 -3.00 -6.38 12.27
CA ASN A 49 -3.49 -5.50 13.34
C ASN A 49 -5.00 -5.18 13.23
N GLY A 50 -5.79 -6.17 12.83
CA GLY A 50 -7.25 -6.04 12.68
C GLY A 50 -7.70 -5.20 11.48
N ARG A 51 -6.81 -4.80 10.58
CA ARG A 51 -7.16 -4.06 9.34
C ARG A 51 -6.64 -4.75 8.08
N PRO A 52 -7.20 -4.47 6.90
CA PRO A 52 -6.70 -5.02 5.65
C PRO A 52 -5.20 -4.72 5.45
N CYS A 53 -4.45 -5.74 5.07
CA CYS A 53 -3.04 -5.65 4.72
C CYS A 53 -2.88 -5.92 3.23
N TYR A 54 -1.98 -5.20 2.58
CA TYR A 54 -1.72 -5.37 1.15
C TYR A 54 -0.23 -5.56 0.92
N GLN A 55 0.14 -6.56 0.11
CA GLN A 55 1.53 -6.85 -0.25
C GLN A 55 1.78 -6.45 -1.70
N ARG A 56 2.90 -5.78 -1.96
CA ARG A 56 3.29 -5.39 -3.31
C ARG A 56 3.65 -6.60 -4.15
N VAL A 57 3.06 -6.68 -5.33
CA VAL A 57 3.29 -7.72 -6.34
C VAL A 57 3.94 -7.13 -7.58
N PHE A 58 4.72 -7.94 -8.29
CA PHE A 58 5.36 -7.57 -9.54
C PHE A 58 5.50 -8.77 -10.47
N ALA A 59 5.63 -8.50 -11.76
CA ALA A 59 5.95 -9.52 -12.74
C ALA A 59 7.44 -9.86 -12.65
N ALA A 60 7.75 -11.11 -12.30
CA ALA A 60 9.08 -11.68 -12.38
C ALA A 60 9.45 -12.03 -13.83
N PRO A 61 10.73 -12.29 -14.14
CA PRO A 61 11.13 -12.81 -15.44
C PRO A 61 10.30 -14.04 -15.83
N ARG A 62 9.99 -14.16 -17.14
CA ARG A 62 9.13 -15.23 -17.70
C ARG A 62 7.65 -15.14 -17.31
N GLY A 63 7.19 -14.00 -16.82
CA GLY A 63 5.76 -13.71 -16.63
C GLY A 63 5.14 -14.29 -15.35
N ALA A 64 5.94 -14.87 -14.46
CA ALA A 64 5.45 -15.31 -13.15
C ALA A 64 5.12 -14.09 -12.26
N LEU A 65 4.10 -14.21 -11.42
CA LEU A 65 3.83 -13.21 -10.38
C LEU A 65 4.72 -13.49 -9.17
N ALA A 66 5.36 -12.45 -8.63
CA ALA A 66 6.12 -12.53 -7.39
C ALA A 66 5.70 -11.42 -6.42
N CYS A 67 5.96 -11.65 -5.13
CA CYS A 67 5.73 -10.68 -4.09
C CYS A 67 7.04 -10.05 -3.62
N SER A 68 6.99 -8.80 -3.16
CA SER A 68 8.11 -8.14 -2.48
C SER A 68 7.83 -7.98 -0.99
N GLY A 69 8.87 -7.67 -0.21
CA GLY A 69 8.75 -7.34 1.22
C GLY A 69 8.19 -5.94 1.50
N VAL A 70 7.36 -5.40 0.61
CA VAL A 70 6.78 -4.05 0.70
C VAL A 70 5.27 -4.18 0.89
N TYR A 71 4.73 -3.52 1.90
CA TYR A 71 3.35 -3.68 2.34
C TYR A 71 2.68 -2.33 2.57
N ILE A 72 1.34 -2.31 2.45
CA ILE A 72 0.46 -1.26 2.95
C ILE A 72 -0.30 -1.83 4.13
N PHE A 73 -0.13 -1.26 5.32
CA PHE A 73 -0.72 -1.78 6.54
C PHE A 73 -1.01 -0.69 7.56
N TRP A 74 -1.91 -0.97 8.49
CA TRP A 74 -2.19 -0.10 9.62
C TRP A 74 -1.22 -0.33 10.78
N SER A 75 -0.68 0.76 11.30
CA SER A 75 0.19 0.78 12.47
C SER A 75 -0.59 1.31 13.67
N PRO A 76 -0.96 0.46 14.64
CA PRO A 76 -1.63 0.90 15.86
C PRO A 76 -0.71 1.80 16.70
N ASP A 77 0.57 1.46 16.81
CA ASP A 77 1.56 2.21 17.59
C ASP A 77 1.73 3.66 17.10
N ARG A 78 1.69 3.84 15.77
CA ARG A 78 1.86 5.15 15.12
C ARG A 78 0.54 5.79 14.70
N ARG A 79 -0.58 5.08 14.87
CA ARG A 79 -1.94 5.47 14.47
C ARG A 79 -2.00 5.99 13.04
N CYS A 80 -1.40 5.24 12.11
CA CYS A 80 -1.32 5.63 10.70
C CYS A 80 -1.27 4.43 9.75
N TRP A 81 -1.68 4.67 8.51
CA TRP A 81 -1.36 3.78 7.38
C TRP A 81 0.11 3.95 6.99
N LYS A 82 0.81 2.85 6.70
CA LYS A 82 2.23 2.84 6.32
C LYS A 82 2.45 2.10 5.01
N ILE A 83 3.44 2.55 4.25
CA ILE A 83 4.06 1.78 3.16
C ILE A 83 5.48 1.42 3.59
N GLY A 84 5.80 0.13 3.70
CA GLY A 84 7.05 -0.31 4.31
C GLY A 84 7.21 -1.82 4.41
N PRO A 85 8.32 -2.30 4.99
CA PRO A 85 8.37 -3.66 5.55
C PRO A 85 7.25 -3.84 6.58
N LEU A 86 6.65 -5.03 6.65
CA LEU A 86 5.59 -5.37 7.59
C LEU A 86 6.15 -5.49 9.02
N ASN A 87 6.43 -4.34 9.64
CA ASN A 87 7.04 -4.21 10.96
C ASN A 87 6.70 -2.83 11.53
N ASP A 88 6.05 -2.79 12.70
CA ASP A 88 5.63 -1.54 13.33
C ASP A 88 6.77 -0.71 13.92
N ALA A 89 7.83 -1.37 14.42
CA ALA A 89 8.99 -0.70 14.98
C ALA A 89 9.74 0.14 13.93
N LYS A 90 9.72 -0.28 12.66
CA LYS A 90 10.34 0.47 11.55
C LYS A 90 9.50 1.68 11.15
N VAL A 91 10.13 2.79 10.76
CA VAL A 91 9.42 4.02 10.36
C VAL A 91 8.60 3.87 9.07
N GLY A 92 9.03 3.00 8.15
CA GLY A 92 8.44 2.88 6.82
C GLY A 92 8.96 3.93 5.83
N TRP A 93 8.51 3.86 4.58
CA TRP A 93 8.91 4.81 3.53
C TRP A 93 7.87 5.90 3.30
N ALA A 94 6.59 5.59 3.52
CA ALA A 94 5.52 6.57 3.47
C ALA A 94 4.48 6.28 4.55
N PHE A 95 3.75 7.32 4.96
CA PHE A 95 2.68 7.18 5.94
C PHE A 95 1.52 8.17 5.69
N CYS A 96 0.32 7.80 6.13
CA CYS A 96 -0.86 8.64 6.16
C CYS A 96 -1.53 8.53 7.54
N ALA A 97 -1.65 9.65 8.26
CA ALA A 97 -2.20 9.69 9.62
C ALA A 97 -3.74 9.79 9.66
N ASP A 98 -4.41 9.46 8.55
CA ASP A 98 -5.86 9.42 8.46
C ASP A 98 -6.38 8.06 8.92
N ASP A 99 -7.10 8.05 10.03
CA ASP A 99 -7.61 6.84 10.66
C ASP A 99 -8.91 6.39 10.00
N ARG A 100 -8.77 5.71 8.85
CA ARG A 100 -9.88 5.07 8.14
C ARG A 100 -9.71 3.55 8.11
N PRO A 101 -10.82 2.78 8.03
CA PRO A 101 -10.78 1.32 7.97
C PRO A 101 -9.95 0.77 6.81
N ARG A 102 -9.83 1.51 5.69
CA ARG A 102 -9.05 1.12 4.51
C ARG A 102 -8.14 2.26 4.03
N PRO A 103 -6.99 1.94 3.40
CA PRO A 103 -6.08 2.96 2.89
C PRO A 103 -6.63 3.71 1.67
N THR A 104 -7.65 3.19 0.99
CA THR A 104 -8.36 3.87 -0.11
C THR A 104 -9.40 4.88 0.35
N GLU A 105 -9.77 4.83 1.62
CA GLU A 105 -10.79 5.72 2.21
C GLU A 105 -10.14 6.96 2.85
N VAL A 106 -8.81 7.03 2.87
CA VAL A 106 -8.08 8.18 3.42
C VAL A 106 -8.25 9.41 2.53
N GLU A 107 -8.52 10.54 3.17
CA GLU A 107 -8.65 11.84 2.55
C GLU A 107 -7.36 12.67 2.74
N ALA A 108 -6.61 12.40 3.82
CA ALA A 108 -5.34 13.06 4.06
C ALA A 108 -4.25 12.66 3.05
N SER A 109 -3.28 13.56 2.86
CA SER A 109 -2.14 13.29 1.99
C SER A 109 -1.14 12.34 2.63
N TRP A 110 -0.69 11.36 1.85
CA TRP A 110 0.48 10.54 2.17
C TRP A 110 1.76 11.38 2.20
N ARG A 111 2.61 11.13 3.19
CA ARG A 111 3.93 11.76 3.37
C ARG A 111 5.03 10.73 3.17
N ILE A 112 6.10 11.11 2.50
CA ILE A 112 7.29 10.27 2.28
C ILE A 112 8.31 10.60 3.37
N TYR A 113 8.91 9.58 3.97
CA TYR A 113 10.01 9.76 4.90
C TYR A 113 11.31 9.99 4.11
N THR A 114 11.97 11.12 4.38
CA THR A 114 13.30 11.45 3.87
C THR A 114 14.25 11.48 5.07
N PRO A 115 15.20 10.54 5.21
CA PRO A 115 16.24 10.67 6.22
C PRO A 115 17.05 11.93 5.92
N SER A 116 17.23 12.76 6.95
CA SER A 116 18.09 13.95 6.95
C SER A 116 19.56 13.57 7.09
#